data_AF-A0A255YS85-F1
#
_entry.id   AF-A0A255YS85-F1
#
_cell.length_a   1.000
_cell.length_b   1.000
_cell.length_c   1.000
_cell.angle_alpha   90.00
_cell.angle_beta   90.00
_cell.angle_gamma   90.00
#
_symmetry.space_group_name_H-M   'P 1'
#
loop_
_entity.id
_entity.type
_entity.pdbx_description
1 polymer ?
#
loop_
_entity_poly.entity_id
_entity_poly.type
_entity_poly.pdbx_seq_one_letter_code
_entity_poly.pdbx_strand_id
1 'polypeptide(L)'
;MIMSENGIHNNEENFSYSGLVKLNEYEAFSIVNDKGKEKKIKVTQVNDRQMNRRGIFYDDVREKQLIFTNLEAGARKVYSVQTEFLDPFLLQTHVFGNSFPMLNSVLEVRADKDISIGYKVFNDAGNTIEFTKTEKKGKYIYRWALKNAKAVKIEPGNPGFLHVIPHIDLFIKDYKAGDKKIDVLDDTPRLYEYYKSFLSTRQKLY
;
A
#
# COMPACT_ATOMS: atom_id res chain seq x y z
N MET A 1 -12.03 14.19 1.71
CA MET A 1 -12.48 15.60 1.79
C MET A 1 -12.50 15.97 3.26
N ILE A 2 -12.04 17.17 3.59
CA ILE A 2 -12.10 17.71 4.95
C ILE A 2 -13.50 18.25 5.17
N MET A 3 -14.22 17.72 6.16
CA MET A 3 -15.65 18.01 6.32
C MET A 3 -15.94 19.08 7.37
N SER A 4 -14.94 19.46 8.18
CA SER A 4 -15.11 20.40 9.29
C SER A 4 -13.79 21.10 9.62
N GLU A 5 -13.87 22.18 10.40
CA GLU A 5 -12.70 22.89 10.91
C GLU A 5 -11.79 21.98 11.74
N ASN A 6 -12.34 21.15 12.63
CA ASN A 6 -11.56 20.16 13.38
C ASN A 6 -10.81 19.17 12.46
N GLY A 7 -11.38 18.87 11.29
CA GLY A 7 -10.75 18.00 10.30
C GLY A 7 -9.49 18.61 9.66
N ILE A 8 -9.32 19.94 9.73
CA ILE A 8 -8.14 20.64 9.22
C ILE A 8 -6.87 20.18 9.97
N HIS A 9 -6.98 19.80 11.24
CA HIS A 9 -5.85 19.29 12.02
C HIS A 9 -5.31 17.95 11.50
N ASN A 10 -6.07 17.21 10.69
CA ASN A 10 -5.55 16.05 9.96
C ASN A 10 -4.90 16.51 8.64
N ASN A 11 -3.89 17.36 8.74
CA ASN A 11 -3.22 17.99 7.60
C ASN A 11 -2.00 17.22 7.09
N GLU A 12 -1.71 16.07 7.64
CA GLU A 12 -0.51 15.30 7.31
C GLU A 12 -0.87 14.01 6.57
N GLU A 13 0.03 13.54 5.72
CA GLU A 13 0.03 12.18 5.17
C GLU A 13 1.47 11.65 5.19
N ASN A 14 1.64 10.36 5.43
CA ASN A 14 2.97 9.75 5.56
C ASN A 14 3.09 8.55 4.64
N PHE A 15 4.29 8.35 4.08
CA PHE A 15 4.66 7.11 3.40
C PHE A 15 6.13 6.77 3.63
N SER A 16 6.42 5.47 3.61
CA SER A 16 7.77 4.94 3.86
C SER A 16 8.43 4.45 2.58
N TYR A 17 9.76 4.48 2.57
CA TYR A 17 10.59 3.96 1.49
C TYR A 17 11.92 3.43 2.05
N SER A 18 12.62 2.59 1.30
CA SER A 18 13.91 2.01 1.68
C SER A 18 14.72 1.60 0.44
N GLY A 19 15.89 1.00 0.62
CA GLY A 19 16.66 0.43 -0.49
C GLY A 19 15.98 -0.75 -1.18
N LEU A 20 15.13 -1.49 -0.46
CA LEU A 20 14.36 -2.63 -0.99
C LEU A 20 13.01 -2.21 -1.59
N VAL A 21 12.44 -1.10 -1.10
CA VAL A 21 11.22 -0.47 -1.62
C VAL A 21 11.57 0.96 -2.03
N LYS A 22 12.13 1.08 -3.24
CA LYS A 22 12.67 2.35 -3.73
C LYS A 22 11.54 3.32 -4.03
N LEU A 23 11.71 4.58 -3.65
CA LEU A 23 10.83 5.67 -4.06
C LEU A 23 11.27 6.19 -5.43
N ASN A 24 10.40 6.13 -6.43
CA ASN A 24 10.68 6.64 -7.78
C ASN A 24 10.19 8.09 -7.92
N GLU A 25 8.89 8.31 -7.69
CA GLU A 25 8.26 9.62 -7.77
C GLU A 25 7.15 9.74 -6.73
N TYR A 26 6.80 10.98 -6.40
CA TYR A 26 5.60 11.29 -5.67
C TYR A 26 5.10 12.69 -6.04
N GLU A 27 3.79 12.89 -5.93
CA GLU A 27 3.17 14.19 -6.04
C GLU A 27 2.15 14.38 -4.92
N ALA A 28 1.99 15.62 -4.47
CA ALA A 28 1.01 15.96 -3.44
C ALA A 28 0.50 17.39 -3.61
N PHE A 29 -0.80 17.56 -3.51
CA PHE A 29 -1.48 18.86 -3.58
C PHE A 29 -2.82 18.84 -2.87
N SER A 30 -3.27 19.99 -2.38
CA SER A 30 -4.67 20.18 -1.98
C SER A 30 -5.50 20.74 -3.13
N ILE A 31 -6.78 20.40 -3.16
CA ILE A 31 -7.79 21.05 -3.99
C ILE A 31 -8.69 21.86 -3.06
N VAL A 32 -8.75 23.17 -3.27
CA VAL A 32 -9.57 24.12 -2.51
C VAL A 32 -10.55 24.84 -3.44
N ASN A 33 -11.61 25.42 -2.88
CA ASN A 33 -12.60 26.18 -3.67
C ASN A 33 -12.32 27.68 -3.53
N ASP A 34 -11.81 28.30 -4.60
CA ASP A 34 -11.57 29.74 -4.64
C ASP A 34 -12.65 30.38 -5.52
N LYS A 35 -13.66 30.99 -4.88
CA LYS A 35 -14.77 31.69 -5.54
C LYS A 35 -15.50 30.84 -6.60
N GLY A 36 -15.78 29.59 -6.26
CA GLY A 36 -16.49 28.64 -7.13
C GLY A 36 -15.61 27.91 -8.13
N LYS A 37 -14.29 28.17 -8.17
CA LYS A 37 -13.34 27.45 -9.02
C LYS A 37 -12.41 26.58 -8.19
N GLU A 38 -12.16 25.37 -8.68
CA GLU A 38 -11.17 24.48 -8.05
C GLU A 38 -9.76 25.01 -8.31
N LYS A 39 -9.00 25.16 -7.22
CA LYS A 39 -7.59 25.55 -7.26
C LYS A 39 -6.73 24.46 -6.65
N LYS A 40 -5.68 24.06 -7.36
CA LYS A 40 -4.67 23.13 -6.85
C LYS A 40 -3.56 23.93 -6.14
N ILE A 41 -3.22 23.51 -4.93
CA ILE A 41 -2.10 24.06 -4.16
C ILE A 41 -1.11 22.93 -3.91
N LYS A 42 0.08 23.02 -4.52
CA LYS A 42 1.13 22.01 -4.36
C LYS A 42 1.62 21.98 -2.92
N VAL A 43 1.85 20.78 -2.37
CA VAL A 43 2.52 20.60 -1.08
C VAL A 43 4.00 20.98 -1.24
N THR A 44 4.46 21.92 -0.43
CA THR A 44 5.86 22.38 -0.38
C THR A 44 6.55 22.06 0.93
N GLN A 45 5.79 21.79 2.00
CA GLN A 45 6.31 21.39 3.30
C GLN A 45 6.37 19.87 3.37
N VAL A 46 7.60 19.34 3.33
CA VAL A 46 7.87 17.90 3.39
C VAL A 46 9.00 17.66 4.39
N ASN A 47 8.75 16.86 5.40
CA ASN A 47 9.80 16.36 6.29
C ASN A 47 10.24 14.98 5.80
N ASP A 48 11.54 14.71 5.86
CA ASP A 48 12.12 13.41 5.53
C ASP A 48 12.99 12.97 6.70
N ARG A 49 12.64 11.85 7.32
CA ARG A 49 13.31 11.35 8.51
C ARG A 49 13.55 9.85 8.43
N GLN A 50 14.62 9.40 9.07
CA GLN A 50 14.82 7.98 9.32
C GLN A 50 13.77 7.50 10.32
N MET A 51 13.19 6.32 10.07
CA MET A 51 12.22 5.72 10.99
C MET A 51 12.94 5.12 12.19
N ASN A 52 13.05 5.87 13.28
CA ASN A 52 13.64 5.35 14.50
C ASN A 52 12.62 4.49 15.27
N ARG A 53 12.80 3.17 15.26
CA ARG A 53 12.03 2.23 16.08
C ARG A 53 12.86 1.75 17.26
N ARG A 54 12.29 1.81 18.47
CA ARG A 54 12.96 1.28 19.67
C ARG A 54 13.30 -0.20 19.46
N GLY A 55 14.56 -0.56 19.63
CA GLY A 55 15.05 -1.94 19.48
C GLY A 55 15.52 -2.33 18.08
N ILE A 56 15.47 -1.43 17.09
CA ILE A 56 16.09 -1.63 15.78
C ILE A 56 17.40 -0.84 15.74
N PHE A 57 18.53 -1.54 15.63
CA PHE A 57 19.86 -0.93 15.65
C PHE A 57 20.26 -0.33 14.30
N TYR A 58 19.83 -0.95 13.19
CA TYR A 58 20.08 -0.51 11.83
C TYR A 58 18.89 -0.86 10.95
N ASP A 59 18.25 0.16 10.37
CA ASP A 59 17.40 0.02 9.18
C ASP A 59 17.64 1.22 8.24
N ASP A 60 17.39 1.00 6.97
CA ASP A 60 17.45 2.03 5.91
C ASP A 60 16.07 2.61 5.61
N VAL A 61 15.09 2.38 6.50
CA VAL A 61 13.71 2.80 6.29
C VAL A 61 13.58 4.28 6.61
N ARG A 62 13.06 5.02 5.65
CA ARG A 62 12.80 6.45 5.75
C ARG A 62 11.32 6.73 5.59
N GLU A 63 10.86 7.77 6.23
CA GLU A 63 9.48 8.26 6.17
C GLU A 63 9.47 9.67 5.61
N LYS A 64 8.63 9.90 4.60
CA LYS A 64 8.25 11.25 4.16
C LYS A 64 6.92 11.63 4.78
N GLN A 65 6.90 12.76 5.46
CA GLN A 65 5.70 13.40 5.99
C GLN A 65 5.34 14.59 5.10
N LEU A 66 4.20 14.50 4.43
CA LEU A 66 3.63 15.55 3.59
C LEU A 66 2.73 16.43 4.44
N ILE A 67 3.02 17.73 4.52
CA ILE A 67 2.25 18.69 5.31
C ILE A 67 1.42 19.58 4.36
N PHE A 68 0.11 19.40 4.38
CA PHE A 68 -0.82 20.15 3.56
C PHE A 68 -1.18 21.46 4.28
N THR A 69 -0.82 22.60 3.68
CA THR A 69 -1.12 23.93 4.22
C THR A 69 -2.36 24.53 3.57
N ASN A 70 -2.89 25.60 4.19
CA ASN A 70 -4.05 26.35 3.69
C ASN A 70 -5.29 25.47 3.43
N LEU A 71 -5.52 24.51 4.32
CA LEU A 71 -6.68 23.65 4.27
C LEU A 71 -7.89 24.36 4.89
N GLU A 72 -9.04 24.18 4.26
CA GLU A 72 -10.33 24.67 4.69
C GLU A 72 -11.37 23.53 4.65
N ALA A 73 -12.52 23.71 5.29
CA ALA A 73 -13.63 22.79 5.13
C ALA A 73 -14.06 22.73 3.64
N GLY A 74 -14.25 21.52 3.13
CA GLY A 74 -14.48 21.24 1.71
C GLY A 74 -13.20 20.92 0.92
N ALA A 75 -12.01 21.21 1.44
CA ALA A 75 -10.75 20.90 0.77
C ALA A 75 -10.52 19.39 0.59
N ARG A 76 -9.76 19.01 -0.43
CA ARG A 76 -9.34 17.62 -0.69
C ARG A 76 -7.82 17.52 -0.69
N LYS A 77 -7.26 16.69 0.19
CA LYS A 77 -5.86 16.25 0.09
C LYS A 77 -5.75 15.20 -1.02
N VAL A 78 -4.77 15.35 -1.89
CA VAL A 78 -4.45 14.39 -2.95
C VAL A 78 -2.95 14.13 -2.91
N TYR A 79 -2.56 12.87 -2.89
CA TYR A 79 -1.17 12.45 -3.06
C TYR A 79 -1.10 11.14 -3.85
N SER A 80 0.00 10.97 -4.56
CA SER A 80 0.34 9.78 -5.33
C SER A 80 1.80 9.46 -5.09
N VAL A 81 2.12 8.18 -4.93
CA VAL A 81 3.48 7.68 -4.67
C VAL A 81 3.73 6.50 -5.59
N GLN A 82 4.85 6.52 -6.30
CA GLN A 82 5.32 5.39 -7.08
C GLN A 82 6.55 4.80 -6.40
N THR A 83 6.44 3.51 -6.05
CA THR A 83 7.56 2.74 -5.51
C THR A 83 7.92 1.58 -6.44
N GLU A 84 9.18 1.17 -6.37
CA GLU A 84 9.71 -0.02 -7.02
C GLU A 84 10.08 -1.06 -5.97
N PHE A 85 9.54 -2.27 -6.12
CA PHE A 85 9.88 -3.43 -5.34
C PHE A 85 10.89 -4.25 -6.13
N LEU A 86 12.12 -4.36 -5.63
CA LEU A 86 13.17 -5.13 -6.30
C LEU A 86 13.07 -6.63 -6.04
N ASP A 87 12.48 -7.00 -4.92
CA ASP A 87 12.36 -8.37 -4.47
C ASP A 87 10.90 -8.85 -4.66
N PRO A 88 10.66 -9.89 -5.48
CA PRO A 88 9.31 -10.40 -5.73
C PRO A 88 8.65 -11.03 -4.49
N PHE A 89 9.41 -11.28 -3.41
CA PHE A 89 8.91 -11.77 -2.13
C PHE A 89 8.42 -10.63 -1.21
N LEU A 90 8.61 -9.35 -1.57
CA LEU A 90 8.31 -8.18 -0.73
C LEU A 90 7.08 -7.39 -1.17
N LEU A 91 6.16 -8.01 -1.93
CA LEU A 91 4.89 -7.37 -2.28
C LEU A 91 4.06 -7.06 -1.02
N GLN A 92 3.39 -5.90 -1.04
CA GLN A 92 2.70 -5.37 0.14
C GLN A 92 1.23 -5.77 0.21
N THR A 93 0.72 -5.78 1.44
CA THR A 93 -0.70 -5.87 1.77
C THR A 93 -1.44 -4.60 1.36
N HIS A 94 -2.62 -4.73 0.75
CA HIS A 94 -3.55 -3.63 0.57
C HIS A 94 -4.70 -3.72 1.56
N VAL A 95 -4.99 -2.62 2.26
CA VAL A 95 -6.02 -2.55 3.30
C VAL A 95 -7.22 -1.77 2.77
N PHE A 96 -8.42 -2.36 2.84
CA PHE A 96 -9.63 -1.75 2.27
C PHE A 96 -10.41 -0.86 3.25
N GLY A 97 -10.04 -0.83 4.54
CA GLY A 97 -10.69 -0.04 5.58
C GLY A 97 -9.75 0.91 6.31
N ASN A 98 -10.32 1.93 6.96
CA ASN A 98 -9.60 2.93 7.75
C ASN A 98 -10.46 3.42 8.93
N SER A 99 -9.88 4.21 9.83
CA SER A 99 -10.60 4.95 10.89
C SER A 99 -11.53 6.04 10.35
N PHE A 100 -11.42 6.36 9.06
CA PHE A 100 -12.31 7.27 8.33
C PHE A 100 -13.17 6.50 7.33
N PRO A 101 -14.39 6.98 7.02
CA PRO A 101 -15.22 6.37 5.98
C PRO A 101 -14.55 6.52 4.61
N MET A 102 -14.62 5.48 3.78
CA MET A 102 -14.02 5.47 2.44
C MET A 102 -15.09 5.25 1.39
N LEU A 103 -15.21 6.17 0.44
CA LEU A 103 -16.15 6.02 -0.69
C LEU A 103 -15.71 4.89 -1.63
N ASN A 104 -14.42 4.81 -1.94
CA ASN A 104 -13.84 3.79 -2.79
C ASN A 104 -12.43 3.43 -2.30
N SER A 105 -12.16 2.14 -2.12
CA SER A 105 -10.81 1.58 -1.99
C SER A 105 -10.61 0.56 -3.09
N VAL A 106 -9.61 0.75 -3.93
CA VAL A 106 -9.37 -0.07 -5.12
C VAL A 106 -7.92 -0.50 -5.16
N LEU A 107 -7.71 -1.79 -5.38
CA LEU A 107 -6.43 -2.37 -5.73
C LEU A 107 -6.52 -2.91 -7.16
N GLU A 108 -5.60 -2.50 -8.01
CA GLU A 108 -5.47 -3.02 -9.38
C GLU A 108 -4.05 -3.53 -9.60
N VAL A 109 -3.93 -4.80 -10.02
CA VAL A 109 -2.66 -5.43 -10.40
C VAL A 109 -2.70 -5.70 -11.89
N ARG A 110 -1.70 -5.19 -12.60
CA ARG A 110 -1.49 -5.43 -14.02
C ARG A 110 -0.26 -6.31 -14.18
N ALA A 111 -0.45 -7.51 -14.70
CA ALA A 111 0.63 -8.49 -14.86
C ALA A 111 0.71 -8.95 -16.32
N ASP A 112 1.94 -9.18 -16.79
CA ASP A 112 2.14 -9.88 -18.05
C ASP A 112 1.64 -11.33 -17.95
N LYS A 113 1.28 -11.94 -19.08
CA LYS A 113 0.61 -13.25 -19.12
C LYS A 113 1.48 -14.40 -18.59
N ASP A 114 2.78 -14.19 -18.55
CA ASP A 114 3.79 -15.11 -18.07
C ASP A 114 4.10 -14.93 -16.57
N ILE A 115 3.40 -14.01 -15.88
CA ILE A 115 3.49 -13.83 -14.43
C ILE A 115 2.20 -14.32 -13.77
N SER A 116 2.34 -15.30 -12.89
CA SER A 116 1.25 -15.87 -12.12
C SER A 116 1.09 -15.12 -10.79
N ILE A 117 0.04 -14.30 -10.67
CA ILE A 117 -0.29 -13.59 -9.42
C ILE A 117 -1.15 -14.48 -8.52
N GLY A 118 -0.71 -14.65 -7.27
CA GLY A 118 -1.47 -15.21 -6.17
C GLY A 118 -1.94 -14.12 -5.20
N TYR A 119 -3.03 -14.41 -4.49
CA TYR A 119 -3.56 -13.49 -3.49
C TYR A 119 -4.33 -14.24 -2.40
N LYS A 120 -4.44 -13.61 -1.24
CA LYS A 120 -5.29 -14.08 -0.13
C LYS A 120 -6.05 -12.92 0.47
N VAL A 121 -7.37 -13.04 0.54
CA VAL A 121 -8.26 -12.05 1.17
C VAL A 121 -8.52 -12.47 2.61
N PHE A 122 -8.50 -11.49 3.51
CA PHE A 122 -8.73 -11.67 4.94
C PHE A 122 -9.86 -10.75 5.41
N ASN A 123 -10.58 -11.19 6.45
CA ASN A 123 -11.63 -10.45 7.15
C ASN A 123 -12.75 -9.89 6.26
N ASP A 124 -13.05 -10.56 5.15
CA ASP A 124 -14.16 -10.20 4.25
C ASP A 124 -15.27 -11.25 4.26
N ALA A 125 -15.73 -11.66 5.46
CA ALA A 125 -16.75 -12.70 5.60
C ALA A 125 -18.07 -12.38 4.87
N GLY A 126 -18.35 -11.09 4.65
CA GLY A 126 -19.51 -10.61 3.91
C GLY A 126 -19.33 -10.57 2.39
N ASN A 127 -18.17 -10.97 1.85
CA ASN A 127 -17.80 -10.86 0.43
C ASN A 127 -18.06 -9.45 -0.13
N THR A 128 -17.65 -8.43 0.65
CA THR A 128 -17.86 -7.02 0.32
C THR A 128 -16.85 -6.49 -0.69
N ILE A 129 -15.73 -7.19 -0.88
CA ILE A 129 -14.71 -6.85 -1.87
C ILE A 129 -15.11 -7.46 -3.23
N GLU A 130 -15.47 -6.61 -4.17
CA GLU A 130 -15.76 -7.00 -5.55
C GLU A 130 -14.45 -7.36 -6.27
N PHE A 131 -14.34 -8.60 -6.77
CA PHE A 131 -13.20 -9.06 -7.56
C PHE A 131 -13.55 -9.20 -9.05
N THR A 132 -12.65 -8.75 -9.92
CA THR A 132 -12.70 -9.00 -11.36
C THR A 132 -11.31 -9.34 -11.90
N LYS A 133 -11.26 -10.25 -12.88
CA LYS A 133 -10.07 -10.53 -13.68
C LYS A 133 -10.41 -10.34 -15.15
N THR A 134 -9.68 -9.47 -15.84
CA THR A 134 -9.88 -9.20 -17.27
C THR A 134 -8.57 -9.26 -18.03
N GLU A 135 -8.64 -9.34 -19.35
CA GLU A 135 -7.48 -9.21 -20.22
C GLU A 135 -7.58 -7.90 -21.02
N LYS A 136 -6.51 -7.09 -20.99
CA LYS A 136 -6.45 -5.83 -21.73
C LYS A 136 -5.04 -5.55 -22.18
N LYS A 137 -4.86 -5.25 -23.48
CA LYS A 137 -3.56 -4.94 -24.09
C LYS A 137 -2.49 -6.01 -23.80
N GLY A 138 -2.85 -7.29 -23.87
CA GLY A 138 -1.95 -8.41 -23.64
C GLY A 138 -1.56 -8.65 -22.18
N LYS A 139 -2.17 -7.96 -21.21
CA LYS A 139 -1.93 -8.13 -19.77
C LYS A 139 -3.16 -8.66 -19.06
N TYR A 140 -2.97 -9.42 -17.98
CA TYR A 140 -4.02 -9.69 -17.02
C TYR A 140 -4.20 -8.50 -16.08
N ILE A 141 -5.44 -8.10 -15.87
CA ILE A 141 -5.83 -7.04 -14.95
C ILE A 141 -6.68 -7.66 -13.85
N TYR A 142 -6.12 -7.75 -12.66
CA TYR A 142 -6.81 -8.17 -11.44
C TYR A 142 -7.26 -6.91 -10.71
N ARG A 143 -8.54 -6.83 -10.34
CA ARG A 143 -9.07 -5.66 -9.67
C ARG A 143 -9.96 -6.07 -8.51
N TRP A 144 -9.64 -5.54 -7.34
CA TRP A 144 -10.43 -5.64 -6.12
C TRP A 144 -10.95 -4.27 -5.74
N ALA A 145 -12.22 -4.15 -5.40
CA ALA A 145 -12.82 -2.89 -5.01
C ALA A 145 -13.79 -3.04 -3.85
N LEU A 146 -13.64 -2.17 -2.85
CA LEU A 146 -14.62 -1.96 -1.78
C LEU A 146 -15.20 -0.56 -1.91
N LYS A 147 -16.54 -0.46 -1.90
CA LYS A 147 -17.26 0.81 -2.00
C LYS A 147 -17.99 1.10 -0.69
N ASN A 148 -18.10 2.38 -0.34
CA ASN A 148 -18.85 2.87 0.82
C ASN A 148 -18.44 2.16 2.13
N ALA A 149 -17.14 1.96 2.34
CA ALA A 149 -16.62 1.35 3.56
C ALA A 149 -16.86 2.28 4.76
N LYS A 150 -17.45 1.74 5.82
CA LYS A 150 -17.68 2.47 7.07
C LYS A 150 -16.35 2.68 7.80
N ALA A 151 -16.28 3.78 8.54
CA ALA A 151 -15.17 4.02 9.47
C ALA A 151 -15.08 2.90 10.50
N VAL A 152 -13.87 2.40 10.74
CA VAL A 152 -13.65 1.36 11.74
C VAL A 152 -13.24 1.98 13.08
N LYS A 153 -13.97 1.59 14.13
CA LYS A 153 -13.67 1.99 15.50
C LYS A 153 -12.76 0.94 16.13
N ILE A 154 -11.57 1.36 16.53
CA ILE A 154 -10.64 0.54 17.31
C ILE A 154 -10.63 1.11 18.73
N GLU A 155 -10.97 0.27 19.69
CA GLU A 155 -10.98 0.62 21.12
C GLU A 155 -9.75 0.03 21.81
N PRO A 156 -9.31 0.61 22.95
CA PRO A 156 -8.25 0.02 23.75
C PRO A 156 -8.57 -1.44 24.11
N GLY A 157 -7.63 -2.35 23.84
CA GLY A 157 -7.81 -3.78 24.08
C GLY A 157 -8.35 -4.57 22.89
N ASN A 158 -8.73 -3.92 21.78
CA ASN A 158 -9.05 -4.64 20.54
C ASN A 158 -7.82 -5.40 20.01
N PRO A 159 -8.05 -6.50 19.26
CA PRO A 159 -7.01 -7.10 18.44
C PRO A 159 -6.37 -6.08 17.49
N GLY A 160 -5.15 -6.37 17.03
CA GLY A 160 -4.46 -5.53 16.04
C GLY A 160 -5.32 -5.25 14.81
N PHE A 161 -5.13 -4.08 14.18
CA PHE A 161 -5.97 -3.58 13.09
C PHE A 161 -6.24 -4.61 11.98
N LEU A 162 -5.21 -5.34 11.54
CA LEU A 162 -5.34 -6.36 10.50
C LEU A 162 -6.12 -7.62 10.93
N HIS A 163 -6.48 -7.80 12.20
CA HIS A 163 -7.37 -8.89 12.61
C HIS A 163 -8.84 -8.63 12.31
N VAL A 164 -9.23 -7.37 12.10
CA VAL A 164 -10.64 -6.98 11.94
C VAL A 164 -10.93 -6.27 10.64
N ILE A 165 -9.90 -5.75 9.95
CA ILE A 165 -10.07 -4.99 8.71
C ILE A 165 -9.94 -5.89 7.49
N PRO A 166 -10.86 -5.77 6.51
CA PRO A 166 -10.70 -6.41 5.21
C PRO A 166 -9.41 -5.97 4.52
N HIS A 167 -8.55 -6.93 4.19
CA HIS A 167 -7.28 -6.68 3.50
C HIS A 167 -6.93 -7.85 2.59
N ILE A 168 -5.97 -7.60 1.69
CA ILE A 168 -5.49 -8.57 0.73
C ILE A 168 -3.96 -8.58 0.73
N ASP A 169 -3.41 -9.79 0.80
CA ASP A 169 -2.00 -10.03 0.54
C ASP A 169 -1.82 -10.50 -0.90
N LEU A 170 -0.89 -9.87 -1.60
CA LEU A 170 -0.51 -10.23 -2.97
C LEU A 170 0.86 -10.91 -2.96
N PHE A 171 1.04 -11.88 -3.84
CA PHE A 171 2.32 -12.54 -4.02
C PHE A 171 2.49 -13.04 -5.46
N ILE A 172 3.73 -13.14 -5.93
CA ILE A 172 4.02 -13.79 -7.21
C ILE A 172 4.18 -15.28 -6.93
N LYS A 173 3.42 -16.12 -7.65
CA LYS A 173 3.53 -17.58 -7.57
C LYS A 173 4.71 -18.10 -8.38
N ASP A 174 4.78 -17.63 -9.62
CA ASP A 174 5.83 -17.94 -10.58
C ASP A 174 5.84 -16.91 -11.72
N TYR A 175 6.94 -16.88 -12.46
CA TYR A 175 7.05 -16.12 -13.71
C TYR A 175 7.95 -16.83 -14.73
N LYS A 176 7.98 -16.39 -15.99
CA LYS A 176 8.98 -16.84 -16.97
C LYS A 176 10.07 -15.81 -17.19
N ALA A 177 11.32 -16.28 -17.23
CA ALA A 177 12.48 -15.52 -17.70
C ALA A 177 13.04 -16.21 -18.94
N GLY A 178 12.61 -15.74 -20.12
CA GLY A 178 12.80 -16.48 -21.38
C GLY A 178 12.02 -17.80 -21.33
N ASP A 179 12.70 -18.91 -21.64
CA ASP A 179 12.07 -20.24 -21.63
C ASP A 179 12.01 -20.89 -20.24
N LYS A 180 12.62 -20.27 -19.23
CA LYS A 180 12.70 -20.83 -17.88
C LYS A 180 11.55 -20.35 -17.02
N LYS A 181 10.82 -21.29 -16.42
CA LYS A 181 9.88 -21.00 -15.34
C LYS A 181 10.67 -20.81 -14.03
N ILE A 182 10.41 -19.70 -13.34
CA ILE A 182 10.96 -19.39 -12.02
C ILE A 182 9.82 -19.39 -11.03
N ASP A 183 9.92 -20.28 -10.06
CA ASP A 183 9.00 -20.40 -8.94
C ASP A 183 9.35 -19.40 -7.83
N VAL A 184 8.33 -18.77 -7.23
CA VAL A 184 8.49 -17.73 -6.18
C VAL A 184 7.74 -18.18 -4.90
N LEU A 185 6.51 -17.71 -4.67
CA LEU A 185 5.70 -18.01 -3.49
C LEU A 185 4.34 -18.58 -3.91
N ASP A 186 4.19 -19.89 -3.92
CA ASP A 186 2.89 -20.52 -4.25
C ASP A 186 2.17 -21.12 -3.04
N ASP A 187 2.95 -21.62 -2.08
CA ASP A 187 2.44 -22.36 -0.92
C ASP A 187 3.35 -22.23 0.32
N THR A 188 2.92 -22.83 1.43
CA THR A 188 3.66 -22.80 2.70
C THR A 188 5.04 -23.48 2.61
N PRO A 189 5.21 -24.64 1.95
CA PRO A 189 6.55 -25.20 1.71
C PRO A 189 7.52 -24.24 1.01
N ARG A 190 7.09 -23.53 -0.04
CA ARG A 190 7.94 -22.53 -0.71
C ARG A 190 8.28 -21.35 0.18
N LEU A 191 7.32 -20.88 0.97
CA LEU A 191 7.57 -19.85 1.99
C LEU A 191 8.65 -20.32 2.99
N TYR A 192 8.57 -21.58 3.45
CA TYR A 192 9.56 -22.16 4.34
C TYR A 192 10.96 -22.22 3.70
N GLU A 193 11.06 -22.70 2.45
CA GLU A 193 12.34 -22.76 1.74
C GLU A 193 12.94 -21.36 1.51
N TYR A 194 12.10 -20.35 1.22
CA TYR A 194 12.55 -18.96 1.15
C TYR A 194 13.15 -18.48 2.48
N TYR A 195 12.47 -18.68 3.61
CA TYR A 195 13.02 -18.31 4.92
C TYR A 195 14.31 -19.07 5.27
N LYS A 196 14.38 -20.35 4.93
CA LYS A 196 15.57 -21.18 5.15
C LYS A 196 16.77 -20.71 4.33
N SER A 197 16.55 -20.15 3.15
CA SER A 197 17.63 -19.61 2.30
C SER A 197 18.47 -18.53 3.00
N PHE A 198 17.86 -17.72 3.86
CA PHE A 198 18.55 -16.71 4.67
C PHE A 198 19.52 -17.29 5.71
N LEU A 199 19.27 -18.52 6.16
CA LEU A 199 20.16 -19.23 7.07
C LEU A 199 21.37 -19.81 6.32
N SER A 200 21.13 -20.39 5.14
CA SER A 200 22.18 -20.96 4.32
C SER A 200 23.17 -19.92 3.79
N THR A 201 22.70 -18.69 3.52
CA THR A 201 23.54 -17.60 3.02
C THR A 201 24.53 -17.11 4.09
N ARG A 202 24.21 -17.25 5.39
CA ARG A 202 25.11 -16.89 6.49
C ARG A 202 26.27 -17.87 6.71
N GLN A 203 26.17 -19.11 6.22
CA GLN A 203 27.25 -20.10 6.36
C GLN A 203 28.42 -19.88 5.38
N LYS A 204 28.30 -18.99 4.39
CA LYS A 204 29.40 -18.67 3.45
C LYS A 204 30.29 -17.50 3.89
N LEU A 205 30.02 -16.91 5.06
CA LEU A 205 30.74 -15.75 5.61
C LEU A 205 31.60 -16.09 6.84
N TYR A 206 31.80 -17.39 7.12
CA TYR A 206 32.72 -17.90 8.13
C TYR A 206 33.59 -19.00 7.55
#